data_AF-B3R8M0-F1
#
_entry.id   AF-B3R8M0-F1
#
_cell.length_a   1.000
_cell.length_b   1.000
_cell.length_c   1.000
_cell.angle_alpha   90.00
_cell.angle_beta   90.00
_cell.angle_gamma   90.00
#
_symmetry.space_group_name_H-M   'P 1'
#
loop_
_entity.id
_entity.type
_entity.pdbx_description
1 polymer ?
#
loop_
_entity_poly.entity_id
_entity_poly.type
_entity_poly.pdbx_seq_one_letter_code
_entity_poly.pdbx_strand_id
1 'polypeptide(L)' 'MDFAYDGKGRGKGGVATLRVNGRSAGQARIERTVPALFSISEPFDVGTDSQSPVGDYSRDYRFAGEIDNVTIDLR' A
#
# COMPACT_ATOMS: atom_id res chain seq x y z
N MET A 1 1.48 -3.77 -7.97
CA MET A 1 0.12 -3.86 -7.41
C MET A 1 -0.84 -3.22 -8.39
N ASP A 2 -2.07 -3.72 -8.49
CA ASP A 2 -3.12 -3.12 -9.30
C ASP A 2 -4.32 -2.79 -8.43
N PHE A 3 -4.95 -1.64 -8.67
CA PHE A 3 -6.14 -1.21 -7.94
C PHE A 3 -7.24 -0.80 -8.92
N ALA A 4 -8.26 -1.66 -9.07
CA ALA A 4 -9.43 -1.39 -9.89
C ALA A 4 -10.43 -0.55 -9.09
N TYR A 5 -10.31 0.78 -9.20
CA TYR A 5 -11.14 1.74 -8.48
C TYR A 5 -12.60 1.75 -8.99
N ASP A 6 -13.56 1.87 -8.07
CA ASP A 6 -14.99 1.72 -8.38
C ASP A 6 -15.63 2.87 -9.19
N GLY A 7 -14.94 4.00 -9.39
CA GLY A 7 -15.42 5.05 -10.30
C GLY A 7 -15.39 6.47 -9.75
N LYS A 8 -16.34 7.31 -10.18
CA LYS A 8 -16.24 8.77 -9.98
C LYS A 8 -16.62 9.20 -8.56
N GLY A 9 -15.76 9.99 -7.92
CA GLY A 9 -15.93 10.50 -6.55
C GLY A 9 -14.69 10.22 -5.70
N ARG A 10 -14.58 10.87 -4.53
CA ARG A 10 -13.48 10.67 -3.59
C ARG A 10 -13.81 9.55 -2.60
N GLY A 11 -12.82 8.76 -2.20
CA GLY A 11 -12.98 7.77 -1.13
C GLY A 11 -13.73 6.49 -1.51
N LYS A 12 -13.98 6.22 -2.80
CA LYS A 12 -14.63 4.97 -3.22
C LYS A 12 -13.71 3.77 -2.98
N GLY A 13 -14.32 2.59 -2.95
CA GLY A 13 -13.59 1.34 -2.86
C GLY A 13 -12.94 0.94 -4.18
N GLY A 14 -12.49 -0.29 -4.21
CA GLY A 14 -11.96 -0.93 -5.40
C GLY A 14 -11.48 -2.34 -5.09
N VAL A 15 -11.07 -3.06 -6.13
CA VAL A 15 -10.45 -4.37 -5.99
C VAL A 15 -8.93 -4.21 -6.08
N ALA A 16 -8.24 -4.53 -4.98
CA ALA A 16 -6.79 -4.54 -4.89
C ALA A 16 -6.24 -5.92 -5.26
N THR A 17 -5.27 -5.96 -6.17
CA THR A 17 -4.58 -7.18 -6.59
C THR A 17 -3.08 -7.06 -6.33
N LEU A 18 -2.55 -7.96 -5.51
CA LEU A 18 -1.11 -8.09 -5.30
C LEU A 18 -0.53 -9.04 -6.35
N ARG A 19 0.55 -8.61 -7.00
CA ARG A 19 1.29 -9.43 -7.96
C ARG A 19 2.70 -9.69 -7.47
N VAL A 20 3.13 -10.95 -7.56
CA VAL A 20 4.49 -11.41 -7.25
C VAL A 20 5.00 -12.15 -8.48
N ASN A 21 6.17 -11.75 -9.00
CA ASN A 21 6.74 -12.31 -10.23
C ASN A 21 5.75 -12.31 -11.41
N GLY A 22 5.00 -11.21 -11.57
CA GLY A 22 3.99 -11.04 -12.62
C GLY A 22 2.67 -11.80 -12.42
N ARG A 23 2.59 -12.70 -11.43
CA ARG A 23 1.40 -13.53 -11.15
C ARG A 23 0.60 -12.96 -9.99
N SER A 24 -0.73 -13.12 -10.02
CA SER A 24 -1.56 -12.72 -8.87
C SER A 24 -1.26 -13.62 -7.67
N ALA A 25 -0.89 -12.99 -6.56
CA ALA A 25 -0.63 -13.66 -5.28
C ALA A 25 -1.83 -13.54 -4.33
N GLY A 26 -2.75 -12.62 -4.61
CA GLY A 26 -3.94 -12.40 -3.80
C GLY A 26 -4.75 -11.23 -4.33
N GLN A 27 -6.04 -11.25 -4.01
CA GLN A 27 -6.97 -10.20 -4.35
C GLN A 27 -7.92 -9.95 -3.17
N ALA A 28 -8.21 -8.68 -2.90
CA ALA A 28 -9.13 -8.28 -1.86
C ALA A 28 -9.98 -7.10 -2.28
N ARG A 29 -11.21 -7.08 -1.77
CA ARG A 29 -12.11 -5.93 -1.85
C ARG A 29 -11.72 -4.92 -0.79
N ILE A 30 -11.47 -3.69 -1.21
CA ILE A 30 -11.37 -2.53 -0.33
C ILE A 30 -12.69 -1.76 -0.46
N GLU A 31 -13.47 -1.67 0.61
CA GLU A 31 -14.81 -1.05 0.53
C GLU A 31 -14.77 0.47 0.36
N ARG A 32 -13.72 1.10 0.88
CA ARG A 32 -13.55 2.55 0.89
C ARG A 32 -12.08 2.93 1.01
N THR A 33 -11.71 4.00 0.33
CA THR A 33 -10.37 4.60 0.44
C THR A 33 -10.42 5.86 1.29
N VAL A 34 -9.25 6.37 1.70
CA VAL A 34 -9.15 7.66 2.39
C VAL A 34 -9.38 8.77 1.37
N PRO A 35 -10.38 9.65 1.54
CA PRO A 35 -10.82 10.57 0.49
C PRO A 35 -9.94 11.82 0.31
N ALA A 36 -9.02 12.09 1.23
CA ALA A 36 -8.27 13.34 1.28
C ALA A 36 -6.80 13.17 1.71
N LEU A 37 -6.52 13.17 3.01
CA LEU A 37 -5.14 13.16 3.52
C LEU A 37 -4.92 11.96 4.45
N PHE A 38 -3.75 11.35 4.31
CA PHE A 38 -3.07 10.68 5.43
C PHE A 38 -2.35 11.74 6.28
N SER A 39 -1.92 11.41 7.51
CA SER A 39 -1.30 12.37 8.43
C SER A 39 -0.18 13.17 7.73
N ILE A 40 -0.04 14.45 8.07
CA ILE A 40 1.04 15.31 7.55
C ILE A 40 2.43 14.80 7.98
N SER A 41 2.48 14.01 9.06
CA SER A 41 3.70 13.39 9.59
C SER A 41 3.93 11.95 9.12
N GLU A 42 3.11 11.42 8.22
CA GLU A 42 3.25 10.03 7.78
C GLU A 42 4.43 9.90 6.80
N PRO A 43 5.43 9.05 7.08
CA PRO A 43 6.55 8.85 6.18
C PRO A 43 6.16 7.92 5.02
N PHE A 44 6.90 8.04 3.93
CA PHE A 44 6.93 7.03 2.87
C PHE A 44 8.23 6.22 3.03
N ASP A 45 8.20 5.24 3.92
CA ASP A 45 9.36 4.41 4.21
C ASP A 45 9.52 3.28 3.20
N VAL A 46 10.77 2.92 2.89
CA VAL A 46 11.11 1.76 2.07
C VAL A 46 12.00 0.84 2.89
N GLY A 47 11.55 -0.40 3.07
CA GLY A 47 12.30 -1.42 3.82
C GLY A 47 12.21 -1.32 5.34
N THR A 48 11.38 -0.43 5.88
CA THR A 48 11.07 -0.33 7.32
C THR A 48 9.71 0.33 7.49
N ASP A 49 9.13 0.23 8.68
CA ASP A 49 8.09 1.15 9.17
C ASP A 49 8.66 1.85 10.40
N SER A 50 8.88 3.16 10.30
CA SER A 50 9.45 3.98 11.37
C SER A 50 8.40 4.56 12.32
N GLN A 51 7.11 4.35 12.05
CA GLN A 51 6.02 4.92 12.85
C GLN A 51 5.27 3.86 13.67
N SER A 52 4.05 4.20 14.07
CA SER A 52 3.23 3.34 14.91
C SER A 52 2.60 2.26 14.04
N PRO A 53 2.82 0.97 14.36
CA PRO A 53 2.32 -0.13 13.56
C PRO A 53 0.79 -0.12 13.55
N VAL A 54 0.21 -0.32 12.37
CA VAL A 54 -1.24 -0.40 12.15
C VAL A 54 -1.76 -1.85 12.12
N GLY A 55 -0.89 -2.83 12.38
CA GLY A 55 -1.19 -4.26 12.40
C GLY A 55 -0.37 -5.00 13.45
N ASP A 56 -0.43 -6.33 13.41
CA ASP A 56 0.27 -7.19 14.37
C ASP A 56 1.74 -7.42 13.95
N TYR A 57 2.55 -6.38 14.12
CA TYR A 57 4.00 -6.42 13.92
C TYR A 57 4.71 -5.42 14.85
N SER A 58 6.00 -5.63 15.09
CA SER A 58 6.79 -4.77 15.95
C SER A 58 7.09 -3.41 15.31
N ARG A 59 7.34 -2.38 16.14
CA ARG A 59 7.96 -1.13 15.66
C ARG A 59 9.33 -1.40 15.05
N ASP A 60 9.75 -0.54 14.12
CA ASP A 60 11.05 -0.64 13.42
C ASP A 60 11.28 -1.98 12.72
N TYR A 61 10.23 -2.54 12.10
CA TYR A 61 10.30 -3.83 11.41
C TYR A 61 11.09 -3.71 10.10
N ARG A 62 12.41 -3.87 10.20
CA ARG A 62 13.33 -3.75 9.06
C ARG A 62 13.26 -4.97 8.15
N PHE A 63 13.15 -4.72 6.85
CA PHE A 63 13.36 -5.72 5.82
C PHE A 63 14.82 -6.19 5.83
N ALA A 64 15.03 -7.51 5.85
CA ALA A 64 16.35 -8.12 6.00
C ALA A 64 17.02 -8.47 4.65
N GLY A 65 16.35 -8.21 3.52
CA GLY A 65 16.88 -8.45 2.18
C GLY A 65 17.37 -7.18 1.49
N GLU A 66 17.62 -7.28 0.20
CA GLU A 66 17.99 -6.17 -0.67
C GLU A 66 16.78 -5.72 -1.50
N ILE A 67 16.62 -4.41 -1.65
CA ILE A 67 15.60 -3.80 -2.51
C ILE A 67 16.35 -3.15 -3.67
N ASP A 68 16.27 -3.76 -4.85
CA ASP A 68 16.92 -3.26 -6.07
C ASP A 68 16.20 -2.01 -6.62
N ASN A 69 14.86 -2.04 -6.68
CA ASN A 69 14.09 -0.92 -7.24
C ASN A 69 12.72 -0.77 -6.56
N VAL A 70 12.32 0.48 -6.34
CA VAL A 70 10.94 0.86 -6.05
C VAL A 70 10.48 1.85 -7.12
N THR A 71 9.43 1.49 -7.86
CA THR A 71 8.82 2.34 -8.89
C THR A 71 7.43 2.77 -8.45
N ILE A 72 7.17 4.08 -8.49
CA ILE A 72 5.84 4.67 -8.30
C ILE A 72 5.39 5.20 -9.66
N ASP A 73 4.28 4.66 -10.17
CA ASP A 73 3.66 5.06 -11.43
C ASP A 73 2.41 5.89 -11.11
N LEU A 74 2.46 7.18 -11.42
CA LEU A 74 1.35 8.12 -11.25
C LEU A 74 0.55 8.14 -12.56
N ARG A 75 -0.43 7.25 -12.67
CA ARG A 75 -1.36 7.19 -13.81
C ARG A 75 -2.52 8.16 -13.66
#